data_AF-A0A3B1DB84-F1
#
_entry.id   AF-A0A3B1DB84-F1
#
_cell.length_a   1.000
_cell.length_b   1.000
_cell.length_c   1.000
_cell.angle_alpha   90.00
_cell.angle_beta   90.00
_cell.angle_gamma   90.00
#
_symmetry.space_group_name_H-M   'P 1'
#
loop_
_entity.id
_entity.type
_entity.pdbx_description
1 polymer ?
#
loop_
_entity_poly.entity_id
_entity_poly.type
_entity_poly.pdbx_seq_one_letter_code
_entity_poly.pdbx_strand_id
1 'polypeptide(L)'
;MRKKYFKFVCICLVIIGVNFFIQRGCLAKQACGIENCHGLDVQCGSNVVEMCTEMYAFGDRCRVYAKCEIKDDECVLFESEEFQSCKKCVQACAEKYADDILEESFCESTCGDAAVKKKK
;
A
#
# COMPACT_ATOMS: atom_id res chain seq x y z
N MET A 1 4.17 36.19 51.60
CA MET A 1 3.67 36.37 50.21
C MET A 1 3.93 35.14 49.31
N ARG A 2 3.52 33.91 49.69
CA ARG A 2 3.85 32.67 48.94
C ARG A 2 2.64 31.83 48.48
N LYS A 3 1.43 32.11 48.98
CA LYS A 3 0.24 31.27 48.72
C LYS A 3 -0.53 31.62 47.43
N LYS A 4 -0.30 32.81 46.83
CA LYS A 4 -1.03 33.25 45.63
C LYS A 4 -0.43 32.73 44.31
N TYR A 5 0.86 32.39 44.30
CA TYR A 5 1.55 31.88 43.11
C TYR A 5 1.22 30.42 42.79
N PHE A 6 0.87 29.61 43.80
CA PHE A 6 0.60 28.17 43.60
C PHE A 6 -0.72 27.90 42.85
N LYS A 7 -1.75 28.76 43.02
CA LYS A 7 -3.02 28.62 42.29
C LYS A 7 -2.91 28.95 40.80
N PHE A 8 -2.03 29.89 40.44
CA PHE A 8 -1.85 30.28 39.03
C PHE A 8 -1.10 29.23 38.22
N VAL A 9 -0.13 28.53 38.82
CA VAL A 9 0.67 27.50 38.13
C VAL A 9 -0.18 26.27 37.76
N CYS A 10 -1.11 25.84 38.62
CA CYS A 10 -2.00 24.72 38.30
C CYS A 10 -3.02 25.05 37.19
N ILE A 11 -3.49 26.31 37.09
CA ILE A 11 -4.49 26.69 36.08
C ILE A 11 -3.86 26.73 34.67
N CYS A 12 -2.61 27.19 34.54
CA CYS A 12 -1.90 27.17 33.26
C CYS A 12 -1.63 25.74 32.74
N LEU A 13 -1.35 24.78 33.62
CA LEU A 13 -1.08 23.39 33.23
C LEU A 13 -2.34 22.66 32.72
N VAL A 14 -3.53 23.00 33.26
CA VAL A 14 -4.80 22.44 32.76
C VAL A 14 -5.13 22.99 31.37
N ILE A 15 -4.89 24.28 31.10
CA ILE A 15 -5.17 24.89 29.78
C ILE A 15 -4.23 24.34 28.69
N ILE A 16 -2.97 24.04 29.03
CA ILE A 16 -2.02 23.39 28.11
C ILE A 16 -2.41 21.92 27.87
N GLY A 17 -2.86 21.20 28.91
CA GLY A 17 -3.30 19.81 28.78
C GLY A 17 -4.58 19.60 27.96
N VAL A 18 -5.52 20.55 28.00
CA VAL A 18 -6.81 20.45 27.29
C VAL A 18 -6.68 20.83 25.79
N ASN A 19 -5.78 21.76 25.44
CA ASN A 19 -5.54 22.11 24.03
C ASN A 19 -4.83 21.01 23.23
N PHE A 20 -4.11 20.10 23.90
CA PHE A 20 -3.43 18.99 23.23
C PHE A 20 -4.40 17.89 22.73
N PHE A 21 -5.63 17.83 23.24
CA PHE A 21 -6.58 16.75 22.95
C PHE A 21 -7.51 17.03 21.75
N ILE A 22 -7.59 18.28 21.26
CA ILE A 22 -8.61 18.70 20.26
C ILE A 22 -8.06 18.71 18.82
N GLN A 23 -6.75 18.51 18.60
CA GLN A 23 -6.15 18.45 17.26
C GLN A 23 -6.26 17.09 16.55
N ARG A 24 -7.20 16.22 16.95
CA ARG A 24 -7.61 15.06 16.13
C ARG A 24 -8.64 15.49 15.08
N GLY A 25 -8.27 16.51 14.31
CA GLY A 25 -9.05 16.93 13.15
C GLY A 25 -9.19 15.74 12.22
N CYS A 26 -10.41 15.53 11.70
CA CYS A 26 -10.62 14.69 10.54
C CYS A 26 -9.61 15.10 9.46
N LEU A 27 -8.51 14.35 9.31
CA LEU A 27 -7.70 14.43 8.11
C LEU A 27 -8.66 14.14 6.97
N ALA A 28 -8.74 15.07 6.00
CA ALA A 28 -9.43 14.81 4.76
C ALA A 28 -8.99 13.43 4.27
N LYS A 29 -9.96 12.54 3.98
CA LYS A 29 -9.68 11.16 3.53
C LYS A 29 -8.74 11.25 2.33
N GLN A 30 -7.45 11.05 2.57
CA GLN A 30 -6.43 11.18 1.55
C GLN A 30 -6.74 10.12 0.49
N ALA A 31 -6.60 10.49 -0.79
CA ALA A 31 -6.67 9.50 -1.85
C ALA A 31 -5.63 8.41 -1.54
N CYS A 32 -6.03 7.15 -1.69
CA CYS A 32 -5.14 6.02 -1.52
C CYS A 32 -5.42 5.02 -2.63
N GLY A 33 -4.44 4.87 -3.51
CA GLY A 33 -4.54 4.05 -4.70
C GLY A 33 -3.17 3.81 -5.30
N ILE A 34 -3.17 3.10 -6.42
CA ILE A 34 -1.95 2.71 -7.12
C ILE A 34 -1.40 3.91 -7.89
N GLU A 35 -0.11 4.22 -7.73
CA GLU A 35 0.55 5.39 -8.35
C GLU A 35 1.31 5.05 -9.63
N ASN A 36 1.73 3.80 -9.80
CA ASN A 36 2.45 3.34 -10.99
C ASN A 36 1.55 2.51 -11.90
N CYS A 37 1.92 2.36 -13.17
CA CYS A 37 1.10 1.61 -14.14
C CYS A 37 1.51 0.16 -14.31
N HIS A 38 2.81 -0.11 -14.29
CA HIS A 38 3.36 -1.38 -14.73
C HIS A 38 4.37 -1.95 -13.73
N GLY A 39 4.62 -3.25 -13.84
CA GLY A 39 5.54 -4.05 -13.05
C GLY A 39 4.89 -4.69 -11.83
N LEU A 40 5.65 -5.59 -11.21
CA LEU A 40 5.30 -6.29 -9.98
C LEU A 40 5.43 -5.43 -8.71
N ASP A 41 6.25 -4.38 -8.77
CA ASP A 41 6.47 -3.45 -7.65
C ASP A 41 5.36 -2.39 -7.63
N VAL A 42 4.25 -2.70 -6.97
CA VAL A 42 3.08 -1.81 -6.90
C VAL A 42 3.33 -0.72 -5.86
N GLN A 43 3.27 0.54 -6.30
CA GLN A 43 3.42 1.71 -5.45
C GLN A 43 2.04 2.24 -5.07
N CYS A 44 1.82 2.45 -3.77
CA CYS A 44 0.57 2.98 -3.21
C CYS A 44 0.80 4.37 -2.65
N GLY A 45 -0.13 5.27 -2.91
CA GLY A 45 -0.06 6.64 -2.42
C GLY A 45 -1.24 7.49 -2.84
N SER A 46 -1.07 8.80 -2.76
CA SER A 46 -2.13 9.78 -3.04
C SER A 46 -2.22 10.21 -4.49
N ASN A 47 -1.17 9.96 -5.29
CA ASN A 47 -1.10 10.30 -6.71
C ASN A 47 -1.64 9.14 -7.56
N VAL A 48 -2.92 8.80 -7.35
CA VAL A 48 -3.55 7.66 -8.01
C VAL A 48 -3.52 7.86 -9.52
N VAL A 49 -2.99 6.86 -10.25
CA VAL A 49 -2.94 6.92 -11.70
C VAL A 49 -4.33 6.69 -12.29
N GLU A 50 -4.79 7.61 -13.15
CA GLU A 50 -6.11 7.51 -13.79
C GLU A 50 -6.08 6.63 -15.05
N MET A 51 -4.97 6.66 -15.78
CA MET A 51 -4.82 5.95 -17.04
C MET A 51 -3.39 5.47 -17.25
N CYS A 52 -3.28 4.28 -17.87
CA CYS A 52 -2.02 3.67 -18.23
C CYS A 52 -1.92 3.50 -19.74
N THR A 53 -0.70 3.56 -20.26
CA THR A 53 -0.41 3.17 -21.64
C THR A 53 -0.66 1.67 -21.83
N GLU A 54 -0.93 1.22 -23.05
CA GLU A 54 -1.06 -0.21 -23.42
C GLU A 54 0.28 -0.97 -23.40
N MET A 55 1.27 -0.47 -22.65
CA MET A 55 2.52 -1.18 -22.44
C MET A 55 2.29 -2.36 -21.50
N TYR A 56 3.11 -3.40 -21.63
CA TYR A 56 3.11 -4.51 -20.70
C TYR A 56 4.50 -4.62 -20.07
N ALA A 57 4.57 -4.71 -18.75
CA ALA A 57 5.78 -5.08 -18.04
C ALA A 57 5.61 -6.41 -17.32
N PHE A 58 6.73 -7.11 -17.12
CA PHE A 58 6.75 -8.36 -16.38
C PHE A 58 6.17 -8.17 -14.97
N GLY A 59 5.21 -9.00 -14.61
CA GLY A 59 4.45 -8.93 -13.37
C GLY A 59 3.15 -8.12 -13.45
N ASP A 60 2.84 -7.49 -14.59
CA ASP A 60 1.58 -6.76 -14.80
C ASP A 60 0.36 -7.65 -14.55
N ARG A 61 0.48 -8.94 -14.84
CA ARG A 61 -0.60 -9.90 -14.61
C ARG A 61 -1.04 -9.99 -13.15
N CYS A 62 -0.13 -9.77 -12.20
CA CYS A 62 -0.46 -9.81 -10.78
C CYS A 62 -1.19 -8.55 -10.29
N ARG A 63 -1.19 -7.47 -11.09
CA ARG A 63 -1.81 -6.19 -10.70
C ARG A 63 -3.32 -6.25 -10.57
N VAL A 64 -3.97 -7.26 -11.18
CA VAL A 64 -5.41 -7.52 -10.99
C VAL A 64 -5.77 -7.86 -9.54
N TYR A 65 -4.80 -8.31 -8.74
CA TYR A 65 -4.97 -8.62 -7.32
C TYR A 65 -4.41 -7.53 -6.39
N ALA A 66 -3.78 -6.49 -6.95
CA ALA A 66 -3.18 -5.42 -6.18
C ALA A 66 -4.26 -4.48 -5.65
N LYS A 67 -4.13 -4.10 -4.38
CA LYS A 67 -5.04 -3.18 -3.71
C LYS A 67 -4.25 -2.31 -2.75
N CYS A 68 -4.52 -1.01 -2.72
CA CYS A 68 -3.98 -0.12 -1.71
C CYS A 68 -5.01 0.11 -0.62
N GLU A 69 -4.56 0.18 0.63
CA GLU A 69 -5.40 0.43 1.81
C GLU A 69 -4.71 1.41 2.75
N ILE A 70 -5.50 2.15 3.54
CA ILE A 70 -4.97 3.04 4.57
C ILE A 70 -4.79 2.22 5.85
N LYS A 71 -3.56 2.17 6.36
CA LYS A 71 -3.20 1.55 7.63
C LYS A 71 -2.33 2.51 8.42
N ASP A 72 -2.71 2.78 9.67
CA ASP A 72 -1.98 3.70 10.56
C ASP A 72 -1.69 5.07 9.91
N ASP A 73 -2.68 5.62 9.20
CA ASP A 73 -2.62 6.86 8.41
C ASP A 73 -1.64 6.84 7.20
N GLU A 74 -1.10 5.68 6.84
CA GLU A 74 -0.26 5.47 5.64
C GLU A 74 -1.02 4.69 4.56
N CYS A 75 -0.86 5.07 3.28
CA CYS A 75 -1.39 4.30 2.16
C CYS A 75 -0.41 3.19 1.77
N VAL A 76 -0.79 1.95 2.02
CA VAL A 76 0.09 0.77 1.86
C VAL A 76 -0.53 -0.26 0.93
N LEU A 77 0.31 -1.10 0.33
CA LEU A 77 -0.13 -2.24 -0.46
C LEU A 77 -0.75 -3.30 0.46
N PHE A 78 -2.00 -3.66 0.20
CA PHE A 78 -2.65 -4.81 0.81
C PHE A 78 -2.18 -6.10 0.14
N GLU A 79 -1.35 -6.85 0.87
CA GLU A 79 -0.80 -8.12 0.40
C GLU A 79 -1.80 -9.28 0.58
N SER A 80 -2.77 -9.36 -0.33
CA SER A 80 -3.72 -10.49 -0.39
C SER A 80 -3.01 -11.82 -0.67
N GLU A 81 -3.65 -12.94 -0.29
CA GLU A 81 -3.12 -14.28 -0.63
C GLU A 81 -3.00 -14.48 -2.14
N GLU A 82 -3.95 -13.93 -2.91
CA GLU A 82 -3.94 -13.98 -4.37
C GLU A 82 -2.75 -13.20 -4.95
N PHE A 83 -2.50 -11.98 -4.47
CA PHE A 83 -1.37 -11.17 -4.91
C PHE A 83 -0.04 -11.85 -4.55
N GLN A 84 0.10 -12.34 -3.33
CA GLN A 84 1.30 -13.07 -2.89
C GLN A 84 1.54 -14.35 -3.68
N SER A 85 0.49 -15.12 -3.96
CA SER A 85 0.60 -16.33 -4.78
C SER A 85 1.02 -16.01 -6.21
N CYS A 86 0.45 -14.96 -6.81
CA CYS A 86 0.84 -14.52 -8.14
C CYS A 86 2.30 -14.04 -8.16
N LYS A 87 2.68 -13.17 -7.20
CA LYS A 87 4.04 -12.63 -7.05
C LYS A 87 5.08 -13.74 -6.96
N LYS A 88 4.84 -14.76 -6.13
CA LYS A 88 5.73 -15.93 -6.01
C LYS A 88 5.85 -16.72 -7.32
N CYS A 89 4.76 -16.87 -8.07
CA CYS A 89 4.80 -17.53 -9.37
C CYS A 89 5.66 -16.75 -10.37
N VAL A 90 5.43 -15.44 -10.49
CA VAL A 90 6.18 -14.56 -11.38
C VAL A 90 7.67 -14.54 -11.03
N GLN A 91 8.00 -14.44 -9.74
CA GLN A 91 9.39 -14.52 -9.26
C GLN A 91 10.04 -15.86 -9.59
N ALA A 92 9.33 -16.97 -9.43
CA ALA A 92 9.84 -18.30 -9.80
C ALA A 92 10.07 -18.43 -11.32
N CYS A 93 9.24 -17.79 -12.15
CA CYS A 93 9.47 -17.73 -13.59
C CYS A 93 10.75 -16.97 -13.93
N ALA A 94 10.96 -15.80 -13.32
CA ALA A 94 12.17 -15.00 -13.52
C ALA A 94 13.44 -15.74 -13.08
N GLU A 95 13.40 -16.45 -11.95
CA GLU A 95 14.53 -17.24 -11.48
C GLU A 95 14.82 -18.44 -12.39
N LYS A 96 13.78 -19.11 -12.90
CA LYS A 96 13.92 -20.32 -13.72
C LYS A 96 14.40 -20.02 -15.14
N TYR A 97 14.00 -18.89 -15.70
CA TYR A 97 14.22 -18.52 -17.10
C TYR A 97 14.97 -17.19 -17.25
N ALA A 98 15.86 -16.87 -16.31
CA ALA A 98 16.59 -15.59 -16.26
C ALA A 98 17.31 -15.21 -17.57
N ASP A 99 17.72 -16.21 -18.36
CA ASP A 99 18.42 -16.02 -19.64
C ASP A 99 17.52 -16.24 -20.87
N ASP A 100 16.23 -16.53 -20.69
CA ASP A 100 15.26 -16.81 -21.75
C ASP A 100 13.96 -16.01 -21.55
N ILE A 101 13.94 -14.80 -22.10
CA ILE A 101 12.82 -13.86 -21.99
C ILE A 101 11.51 -14.45 -22.55
N LEU A 102 11.58 -15.30 -23.58
CA LEU A 102 10.39 -15.88 -24.19
C LEU A 102 9.75 -16.92 -23.26
N GLU A 103 10.57 -17.82 -22.71
CA GLU A 103 10.11 -18.81 -21.73
C GLU A 103 9.69 -18.16 -20.41
N GLU A 104 10.38 -17.11 -19.97
CA GLU A 104 10.03 -16.30 -18.80
C GLU A 104 8.62 -15.71 -18.95
N SER A 105 8.36 -15.04 -20.09
CA SER A 105 7.07 -14.43 -20.41
C SER A 105 5.97 -15.48 -20.57
N PHE A 106 6.27 -16.62 -21.20
CA PHE A 106 5.33 -17.72 -21.33
C PHE A 106 4.97 -18.32 -19.96
N CYS A 107 5.95 -18.47 -19.08
CA CYS A 107 5.72 -18.91 -17.70
C CYS A 107 4.81 -17.94 -16.94
N GLU A 108 5.09 -16.63 -17.00
CA GLU A 108 4.27 -15.59 -16.37
C GLU A 108 2.82 -15.59 -16.87
N SER A 109 2.61 -15.91 -18.16
CA SER A 109 1.28 -16.08 -18.75
C SER A 109 0.44 -17.21 -18.13
N THR A 110 0.98 -17.96 -17.17
CA THR A 110 0.25 -18.95 -16.34
C THR A 110 0.09 -18.51 -14.86
N CYS A 111 0.83 -17.48 -14.43
CA CYS A 111 0.76 -16.86 -13.11
C CYS A 111 -0.48 -15.98 -12.96
N GLY A 112 -1.56 -16.55 -12.44
CA GLY A 112 -2.83 -15.88 -12.14
C GLY A 112 -3.94 -16.91 -11.94
N ASP A 113 -3.96 -17.91 -12.82
CA ASP A 113 -4.84 -19.09 -12.68
C ASP A 113 -4.47 -19.94 -11.46
N ALA A 114 -3.19 -19.95 -11.08
CA ALA A 114 -2.69 -20.65 -9.89
C ALA A 114 -3.26 -20.08 -8.57
N ALA A 115 -3.59 -18.78 -8.51
CA ALA A 115 -4.21 -18.16 -7.32
C ALA A 115 -5.69 -18.54 -7.18
N VAL A 116 -6.40 -18.70 -8.31
CA VAL A 116 -7.84 -19.04 -8.34
C VAL A 116 -8.09 -20.51 -7.99
N LYS A 117 -7.14 -21.42 -8.31
CA LYS A 117 -7.29 -22.87 -8.11
C LYS A 117 -7.30 -23.35 -6.64
N LYS A 118 -7.02 -22.48 -5.66
CA LYS A 118 -7.13 -22.82 -4.22
C LYS A 118 -8.52 -22.61 -3.60
N LYS A 119 -9.49 -22.10 -4.36
CA LYS A 119 -10.88 -21.84 -3.90
C LYS A 119 -11.92 -22.77 -4.54
N LYS A 120 -11.55 -23.99 -4.94
CA LYS A 120 -12.49 -25.03 -5.38
C LYS A 120 -12.36 -26.29 -4.55
#